data_AF-A0A6I3DCZ7-F1
#
_entry.id   AF-A0A6I3DCZ7-F1
#
_cell.length_a   1.000
_cell.length_b   1.000
_cell.length_c   1.000
_cell.angle_alpha   90.00
_cell.angle_beta   90.00
_cell.angle_gamma   90.00
#
_symmetry.space_group_name_H-M   'P 1'
#
loop_
_entity.id
_entity.type
_entity.pdbx_description
1 polymer ?
#
loop_
_entity_poly.entity_id
_entity_poly.type
_entity_poly.pdbx_seq_one_letter_code
_entity_poly.pdbx_strand_id
1 'polypeptide(L)'
;YWPSKPLLAESLPIAAPLAPPIVVIGTRDDPITPLVWAQGLATELKSGHLVVAPGAQHTSYPSGDGCLDPIINSYFLRLRVPPDQAACPAPQVVIATGSPVI
;
A
#
# COMPACT_ATOMS: atom_id res chain seq x y z
N TYR A 1 -6.37 20.42 23.73
CA TYR A 1 -5.27 20.30 24.71
C TYR A 1 -5.30 18.92 25.29
N TRP A 2 -4.17 18.21 25.32
CA TRP A 2 -4.07 16.89 25.94
C TRP A 2 -3.35 17.04 27.30
N PRO A 3 -3.88 16.46 28.39
CA PRO A 3 -3.38 16.73 29.75
C PRO A 3 -2.12 15.96 30.13
N SER A 4 -1.65 15.04 29.28
CA SER A 4 -0.51 14.16 29.57
C SER A 4 0.61 14.34 28.56
N LYS A 5 1.85 14.13 29.01
CA LYS A 5 3.02 14.12 28.13
C LYS A 5 2.98 12.88 27.21
N PRO A 6 3.43 12.99 25.95
CA PRO A 6 3.56 11.83 25.09
C PRO A 6 4.71 10.94 25.60
N LEU A 7 4.56 9.62 25.42
CA LEU A 7 5.62 8.66 25.76
C LEU A 7 6.83 8.77 24.83
N LEU A 8 6.57 9.16 23.57
CA LEU A 8 7.57 9.47 22.57
C LEU A 8 7.47 10.96 22.24
N ALA A 9 8.51 11.72 22.58
CA ALA A 9 8.55 13.15 22.33
C ALA A 9 8.97 13.49 20.89
N GLU A 10 9.65 12.56 20.21
CA GLU A 10 10.25 12.75 18.89
C GLU A 10 9.97 11.55 17.99
N SER A 11 10.01 11.79 16.67
CA SER A 11 9.98 10.72 15.68
C SER A 11 11.29 9.96 15.73
N LEU A 12 11.23 8.65 15.94
CA LEU A 12 12.40 7.78 15.97
C LEU A 12 12.57 7.06 14.62
N PRO A 13 13.81 6.75 14.21
CA PRO A 13 14.04 5.92 13.03
C PRO A 13 13.40 4.54 13.14
N ILE A 14 12.81 4.05 12.06
CA ILE A 14 12.06 2.78 11.98
C ILE A 14 12.83 1.73 11.16
N ALA A 15 14.16 1.83 11.09
CA ALA A 15 14.99 1.03 10.17
C ALA A 15 14.83 -0.50 10.26
N ALA A 16 14.42 -1.05 11.41
CA ALA A 16 14.11 -2.48 11.62
C ALA A 16 15.13 -3.46 10.99
N PRO A 17 16.44 -3.38 11.31
CA PRO A 17 17.51 -4.03 10.56
C PRO A 17 17.50 -5.56 10.56
N LEU A 18 16.80 -6.17 11.52
CA LEU A 18 16.68 -7.63 11.65
C LEU A 18 15.30 -8.15 11.24
N ALA A 19 14.41 -7.27 10.75
CA ALA A 19 13.11 -7.69 10.31
C ALA A 19 13.22 -8.53 9.02
N PRO A 20 12.40 -9.59 8.86
CA PRO A 20 12.12 -10.17 7.56
C PRO A 20 11.61 -9.10 6.56
N PRO A 21 11.48 -9.41 5.27
CA PRO A 21 10.91 -8.48 4.30
C PRO A 21 9.56 -7.94 4.76
N ILE A 22 9.36 -6.63 4.67
CA ILE A 22 8.10 -5.95 5.02
C ILE A 22 7.53 -5.35 3.74
N VAL A 23 6.31 -5.74 3.39
CA VAL A 23 5.58 -5.14 2.27
C VAL A 23 4.74 -3.97 2.77
N VAL A 24 4.95 -2.80 2.19
CA VAL A 24 4.17 -1.58 2.42
C VAL A 24 3.25 -1.37 1.23
N ILE A 25 1.97 -1.15 1.48
CA ILE A 25 0.97 -0.85 0.46
C ILE A 25 0.68 0.65 0.49
N GLY A 26 0.87 1.33 -0.62
CA GLY A 26 0.46 2.73 -0.78
C GLY A 26 -0.62 2.85 -1.85
N THR A 27 -1.77 3.45 -1.51
CA THR A 27 -2.80 3.76 -2.51
C THR A 27 -2.47 5.09 -3.19
N ARG A 28 -2.56 5.14 -4.53
CA ARG A 28 -2.09 6.26 -5.36
C ARG A 28 -2.61 7.62 -4.89
N ASP A 29 -3.91 7.72 -4.63
CA ASP A 29 -4.60 8.96 -4.29
C ASP A 29 -5.28 8.88 -2.90
N ASP A 30 -4.67 8.19 -1.93
CA ASP A 30 -5.20 8.06 -0.55
C ASP A 30 -5.34 9.43 0.14
N PRO A 31 -6.55 9.83 0.58
CA PRO A 31 -6.76 11.14 1.20
C PRO A 31 -6.35 11.20 2.69
N ILE A 32 -6.17 10.04 3.35
CA ILE A 32 -5.90 9.95 4.79
C ILE A 32 -4.41 9.65 5.05
N THR A 33 -3.84 8.76 4.25
CA THR A 33 -2.42 8.38 4.31
C THR A 33 -1.79 8.49 2.93
N PRO A 34 -1.41 9.71 2.48
CA PRO A 34 -0.93 9.94 1.12
C PRO A 34 0.22 9.02 0.72
N LEU A 35 0.29 8.65 -0.56
CA LEU A 35 1.29 7.73 -1.12
C LEU A 35 2.73 8.04 -0.68
N VAL A 36 3.07 9.33 -0.55
CA VAL A 36 4.42 9.77 -0.15
C VAL A 36 4.82 9.25 1.23
N TRP A 37 3.86 9.03 2.13
CA TRP A 37 4.12 8.46 3.45
C TRP A 37 4.45 6.97 3.35
N ALA A 38 3.74 6.23 2.49
CA ALA A 38 4.05 4.83 2.22
C ALA A 38 5.44 4.68 1.55
N GLN A 39 5.77 5.57 0.62
CA GLN A 39 7.10 5.64 0.00
C GLN A 39 8.19 5.91 1.05
N GLY A 40 7.96 6.88 1.95
CA GLY A 40 8.87 7.20 3.04
C GLY A 40 9.10 6.01 3.97
N LEU A 41 8.02 5.38 4.43
CA LEU A 41 8.10 4.21 5.30
C LEU A 41 8.84 3.04 4.64
N ALA A 42 8.53 2.73 3.37
CA ALA A 42 9.21 1.67 2.64
C ALA A 42 10.71 1.94 2.45
N THR A 43 11.08 3.22 2.30
CA THR A 43 12.49 3.65 2.17
C THR A 43 13.23 3.57 3.51
N GLU A 44 12.56 3.89 4.61
CA GLU A 44 13.16 3.89 5.93
C GLU A 44 13.45 2.47 6.44
N LEU A 45 12.57 1.51 6.14
CA LEU A 45 12.73 0.10 6.48
C LEU A 45 13.89 -0.54 5.71
N LYS A 46 14.81 -1.21 6.41
CA LYS A 46 15.95 -1.92 5.78
C LYS A 46 15.52 -3.01 4.81
N SER A 47 14.38 -3.63 5.06
CA SER A 47 13.78 -4.71 4.28
C SER A 47 12.41 -4.32 3.72
N GLY A 48 12.20 -3.01 3.47
CA GLY A 48 10.94 -2.47 2.96
C GLY A 48 10.75 -2.69 1.46
N HIS A 49 9.55 -3.13 1.06
CA HIS A 49 9.14 -3.31 -0.32
C HIS A 49 7.81 -2.62 -0.56
N LEU A 50 7.76 -1.67 -1.48
CA LEU A 50 6.54 -0.92 -1.81
C LEU A 50 5.75 -1.61 -2.92
N VAL A 51 4.43 -1.67 -2.79
CA VAL A 51 3.50 -1.85 -3.91
C VAL A 51 2.50 -0.71 -3.96
N VAL A 52 2.34 -0.11 -5.14
CA VAL A 52 1.39 0.99 -5.37
C VAL A 52 0.06 0.45 -5.87
N ALA A 53 -0.97 0.57 -5.04
CA ALA A 53 -2.34 0.22 -5.38
C ALA A 53 -3.04 1.39 -6.12
N PRO A 54 -3.99 1.10 -7.02
CA PRO A 54 -4.74 2.15 -7.71
C PRO A 54 -5.87 2.73 -6.86
N GLY A 55 -6.32 3.92 -7.26
CA GLY A 55 -7.54 4.55 -6.75
C GLY A 55 -7.29 5.63 -5.69
N ALA A 56 -8.38 6.12 -5.12
CA ALA A 56 -8.44 7.24 -4.17
C ALA A 56 -9.06 6.85 -2.82
N GLN A 57 -9.17 5.57 -2.55
CA GLN A 57 -9.66 5.03 -1.29
C GLN A 57 -8.55 5.01 -0.22
N HIS A 58 -8.97 4.98 1.05
CA HIS A 58 -8.05 4.74 2.16
C HIS A 58 -7.85 3.23 2.36
N THR A 59 -6.58 2.78 2.40
CA THR A 59 -6.16 1.36 2.38
C THR A 59 -6.49 0.65 1.07
N SER A 60 -5.94 -0.55 0.82
CA SER A 60 -6.19 -1.26 -0.46
C SER A 60 -6.22 -2.80 -0.39
N TYR A 61 -5.96 -3.44 0.75
CA TYR A 61 -5.97 -4.91 0.85
C TYR A 61 -6.75 -5.41 2.07
N PRO A 62 -7.58 -6.45 1.91
CA PRO A 62 -8.03 -7.03 0.65
C PRO A 62 -9.03 -6.09 -0.05
N SER A 63 -9.03 -6.06 -1.39
CA SER A 63 -9.98 -5.22 -2.15
C SER A 63 -10.66 -5.95 -3.32
N GLY A 64 -10.25 -7.18 -3.63
CA GLY A 64 -10.69 -7.88 -4.84
C GLY A 64 -9.99 -7.40 -6.11
N ASP A 65 -8.98 -6.53 -6.00
CA ASP A 65 -8.19 -6.08 -7.14
C ASP A 65 -7.34 -7.23 -7.71
N GLY A 66 -7.51 -7.50 -9.01
CA GLY A 66 -6.87 -8.63 -9.69
C GLY A 66 -5.36 -8.51 -9.85
N CYS A 67 -4.76 -7.36 -9.56
CA CYS A 67 -3.32 -7.15 -9.56
C CYS A 67 -2.75 -7.17 -8.13
N LEU A 68 -3.36 -6.44 -7.19
CA LEU A 68 -2.83 -6.25 -5.84
C LEU A 68 -3.01 -7.49 -4.96
N ASP A 69 -4.22 -8.06 -4.91
CA ASP A 69 -4.50 -9.18 -3.99
C ASP A 69 -3.58 -10.38 -4.24
N PRO A 70 -3.28 -10.79 -5.50
CA PRO A 70 -2.32 -11.87 -5.77
C PRO A 70 -0.88 -11.58 -5.30
N ILE A 71 -0.42 -10.33 -5.41
CA ILE A 71 0.90 -9.92 -4.93
C ILE A 71 0.98 -10.09 -3.41
N ILE A 72 0.00 -9.53 -2.70
CA ILE A 72 -0.02 -9.56 -1.23
C ILE A 72 -0.25 -10.98 -0.70
N ASN A 73 -1.14 -11.75 -1.33
CA ASN A 73 -1.32 -13.17 -1.00
C ASN A 73 -0.03 -13.97 -1.20
N SER A 74 0.76 -13.69 -2.24
CA SER A 74 2.06 -14.35 -2.45
C SER A 74 3.07 -14.03 -1.36
N TYR A 75 3.05 -12.81 -0.82
CA TYR A 75 3.85 -12.44 0.34
C TYR A 75 3.40 -13.20 1.59
N PHE A 76 2.10 -13.19 1.91
CA PHE A 76 1.61 -13.88 3.12
C PHE A 76 1.81 -15.40 3.08
N LEU A 77 1.60 -16.03 1.93
CA LEU A 77 1.63 -17.48 1.80
C LEU A 77 3.03 -18.04 1.55
N ARG A 78 3.93 -17.25 0.94
CA ARG A 78 5.22 -17.75 0.43
C ARG A 78 6.40 -16.81 0.69
N LEU A 79 6.19 -15.71 1.42
CA LEU A 79 7.18 -14.68 1.67
C LEU A 79 7.79 -14.08 0.39
N ARG A 80 7.05 -14.10 -0.72
CA ARG A 80 7.46 -13.50 -2.00
C ARG A 80 7.13 -12.02 -2.00
N VAL A 81 8.17 -11.19 -2.06
CA VAL A 81 8.05 -9.74 -2.12
C VAL A 81 7.61 -9.27 -3.51
N PRO A 82 6.96 -8.09 -3.61
CA PRO A 82 6.70 -7.48 -4.91
C PRO A 82 8.01 -7.15 -5.63
N PRO A 83 8.00 -7.12 -6.98
CA PRO A 83 9.14 -6.62 -7.75
C PRO A 83 9.40 -5.13 -7.45
N ASP A 84 10.61 -4.68 -7.76
CA ASP A 84 10.94 -3.26 -7.64
C ASP A 84 9.98 -2.41 -8.47
N GLN A 85 9.58 -1.27 -7.91
CA GLN A 85 8.63 -0.34 -8.54
C GLN A 85 7.26 -0.97 -8.88
N ALA A 86 6.84 -2.02 -8.16
CA ALA A 86 5.53 -2.64 -8.34
C ALA A 86 4.39 -1.61 -8.23
N ALA A 87 3.61 -1.49 -9.30
CA ALA A 87 2.44 -0.64 -9.34
C ALA A 87 1.31 -1.33 -10.10
N CYS A 88 0.12 -1.35 -9.50
CA CYS A 88 -1.07 -1.87 -10.13
C CYS A 88 -1.79 -0.78 -10.95
N PRO A 89 -2.29 -1.11 -12.16
CA PRO A 89 -3.01 -0.17 -13.00
C PRO A 89 -4.37 0.15 -12.40
N ALA A 90 -4.95 1.29 -12.76
CA ALA A 90 -6.35 1.57 -12.40
C ALA A 90 -7.28 0.50 -13.01
N PRO A 91 -8.33 0.07 -12.28
CA PRO A 91 -9.35 -0.79 -12.85
C PRO A 91 -9.86 -0.18 -14.15
N GLN A 92 -9.88 -0.98 -15.21
CA GLN A 92 -10.43 -0.53 -16.48
C GLN A 92 -11.93 -0.31 -16.28
N VAL A 93 -12.40 0.92 -16.42
CA VAL A 93 -13.84 1.20 -16.52
C VAL A 93 -14.26 0.65 -17.87
N VAL A 94 -14.77 -0.58 -17.90
CA VAL A 94 -15.47 -1.10 -19.07
C VAL A 94 -16.76 -0.31 -19.16
N ILE A 95 -16.75 0.78 -19.93
CA ILE A 95 -17.99 1.42 -20.35
C ILE A 95 -18.68 0.38 -21.22
N ALA A 96 -19.70 -0.28 -20.68
CA ALA A 96 -20.59 -1.12 -21.46
C ALA A 96 -21.21 -0.23 -22.54
N THR A 97 -20.65 -0.26 -23.74
CA THR A 97 -21.22 0.37 -24.91
C THR A 97 -22.52 -0.38 -25.23
N GLY A 98 -23.64 0.15 -24.72
CA GLY A 98 -25.00 -0.10 -25.21
C GLY A 98 -25.63 -1.44 -24.81
N SER A 99 -26.58 -1.38 -23.86
CA SER A 99 -27.78 -2.22 -23.96
C SER A 99 -28.81 -1.47 -24.80
N PRO A 100 -29.43 -2.07 -25.83
CA PRO A 100 -30.54 -1.46 -26.51
C PRO A 100 -31.72 -1.40 -25.53
N VAL A 101 -32.27 -0.19 -25.35
CA VAL A 101 -33.58 -0.01 -24.74
C VAL A 101 -34.59 -0.55 -25.76
N ILE A 102 -35.35 -1.57 -25.37
CA ILE A 102 -36.58 -1.98 -26.06
C ILE A 102 -37.70 -1.00 -25.72
#